data_AF-A0A938MVP3-F1
#
_entry.id   AF-A0A938MVP3-F1
#
_cell.length_a   1.000
_cell.length_b   1.000
_cell.length_c   1.000
_cell.angle_alpha   90.00
_cell.angle_beta   90.00
_cell.angle_gamma   90.00
#
_symmetry.space_group_name_H-M   'P 1'
#
loop_
_entity.id
_entity.type
_entity.pdbx_description
1 polymer ?
#
loop_
_entity_poly.entity_id
_entity_poly.type
_entity_poly.pdbx_seq_one_letter_code
_entity_poly.pdbx_strand_id
1 'polypeptide(L)'
;MENIRGTTLPADFERCAQDVHEAALKLFLTKPDWAKFFREVLGVTGLVHRTFVDSRELAAFQRTPECREIRSMLHQLRTRRRDTYDEPMHMITVRLPKSLHQALQAEAHLHQVSMNRLCITKLLQVVDLITVTEATAGESEAGAAPMPRNRKKRGS
;
A
#
# COMPACT_ATOMS: atom_id res chain seq x y z
N MET A 1 -6.41 -23.61 -31.35
CA MET A 1 -5.79 -23.80 -30.03
C MET A 1 -5.82 -22.44 -29.33
N GLU A 2 -6.18 -22.45 -28.05
CA GLU A 2 -7.07 -21.49 -27.40
C GLU A 2 -6.77 -19.98 -27.46
N ASN A 3 -7.88 -19.26 -27.53
CA ASN A 3 -8.07 -17.82 -27.39
C ASN A 3 -7.69 -17.37 -25.97
N ILE A 4 -6.66 -16.53 -25.83
CA ILE A 4 -6.37 -15.77 -24.61
C ILE A 4 -7.40 -14.62 -24.53
N ARG A 5 -8.63 -14.93 -24.12
CA ARG A 5 -9.68 -13.94 -23.85
C ARG A 5 -9.51 -13.41 -22.43
N GLY A 6 -9.67 -12.09 -22.29
CA GLY A 6 -9.41 -11.32 -21.07
C GLY A 6 -9.98 -11.94 -19.80
N THR A 7 -9.15 -11.98 -18.77
CA THR A 7 -9.54 -12.45 -17.44
C THR A 7 -10.31 -11.32 -16.76
N THR A 8 -11.64 -11.38 -16.86
CA THR A 8 -12.56 -10.44 -16.21
C THR A 8 -12.47 -10.64 -14.69
N LEU A 9 -12.36 -9.54 -13.92
CA LEU A 9 -12.54 -9.58 -12.47
C LEU A 9 -13.91 -10.22 -12.15
N PRO A 10 -14.06 -10.92 -11.02
CA PRO A 10 -15.35 -11.50 -10.64
C PRO A 10 -16.46 -10.45 -10.68
N ALA A 11 -17.65 -10.82 -11.14
CA ALA A 11 -18.79 -9.90 -11.19
C ALA A 11 -19.13 -9.31 -9.81
N ASP A 12 -18.81 -10.04 -8.74
CA ASP A 12 -19.04 -9.62 -7.35
C ASP A 12 -17.90 -8.79 -6.76
N PHE A 13 -16.81 -8.53 -7.51
CA PHE A 13 -15.62 -7.82 -7.03
C PHE A 13 -15.96 -6.45 -6.43
N GLU A 14 -16.76 -5.66 -7.14
CA GLU A 14 -17.16 -4.31 -6.70
C GLU A 14 -17.96 -4.37 -5.39
N ARG A 15 -18.87 -5.34 -5.28
CA ARG A 15 -19.66 -5.57 -4.08
C ARG A 15 -18.78 -6.00 -2.92
N CYS A 16 -17.84 -6.91 -3.15
CA CYS A 16 -16.86 -7.34 -2.15
C CYS A 16 -15.98 -6.18 -1.70
N ALA A 17 -15.55 -5.29 -2.60
CA ALA A 17 -14.76 -4.11 -2.27
C ALA A 17 -15.56 -3.15 -1.37
N GLN A 18 -16.83 -2.92 -1.69
CA GLN A 18 -17.75 -2.12 -0.89
C GLN A 18 -18.00 -2.72 0.49
N ASP A 19 -18.25 -4.03 0.57
CA ASP A 19 -18.48 -4.75 1.83
C ASP A 19 -17.25 -4.65 2.75
N VAL A 20 -16.04 -4.74 2.18
CA VAL A 20 -14.78 -4.57 2.91
C VAL A 20 -14.63 -3.14 3.42
N HIS A 21 -14.96 -2.13 2.60
CA HIS A 21 -14.95 -0.72 3.02
C HIS A 21 -15.92 -0.46 4.16
N GLU A 22 -17.16 -0.92 4.05
CA GLU A 22 -18.17 -0.73 5.10
C GLU A 22 -17.75 -1.37 6.43
N ALA A 23 -17.21 -2.59 6.38
CA ALA A 23 -16.71 -3.28 7.56
C ALA A 23 -15.51 -2.53 8.19
N ALA A 24 -14.59 -2.04 7.36
CA ALA A 24 -13.48 -1.22 7.81
C ALA A 24 -13.96 0.10 8.43
N LEU A 25 -14.95 0.76 7.83
CA LEU A 25 -15.55 1.99 8.36
C LEU A 25 -16.22 1.75 9.71
N LYS A 26 -17.02 0.69 9.84
CA LYS A 26 -17.63 0.28 11.11
C LYS A 26 -16.58 0.08 12.20
N LEU A 27 -15.46 -0.58 11.87
CA LEU A 27 -14.35 -0.75 12.80
C LEU A 27 -13.69 0.59 13.14
N PHE A 28 -13.40 1.45 12.16
CA PHE A 28 -12.79 2.75 12.37
C PHE A 28 -13.60 3.65 13.32
N LEU A 29 -14.94 3.62 13.22
CA LEU A 29 -15.83 4.39 14.10
C LEU A 29 -15.75 3.98 15.58
N THR A 30 -15.33 2.75 15.88
CA THR A 30 -15.05 2.30 17.27
C THR A 30 -13.78 2.93 17.87
N LYS A 31 -13.05 3.73 17.08
CA LYS A 31 -11.77 4.36 17.43
C LYS A 31 -10.73 3.36 17.98
N PRO A 32 -10.45 2.26 17.24
CA PRO A 32 -9.45 1.29 17.64
C PRO A 32 -8.05 1.90 17.54
N ASP A 33 -7.07 1.26 18.17
CA ASP A 33 -5.67 1.58 17.91
C ASP A 33 -5.29 1.21 16.47
N TRP A 34 -4.37 1.98 15.88
CA TRP A 34 -3.98 1.80 14.48
C TRP A 34 -3.48 0.37 14.19
N ALA A 35 -2.81 -0.26 15.16
CA ALA A 35 -2.22 -1.58 15.03
C ALA A 35 -3.31 -2.67 15.00
N LYS A 36 -4.30 -2.56 15.89
CA LYS A 36 -5.52 -3.39 15.85
C LYS A 36 -6.28 -3.21 14.52
N PHE A 37 -6.49 -1.98 14.07
CA PHE A 37 -7.14 -1.72 12.78
C PHE A 37 -6.37 -2.35 11.62
N PHE A 38 -5.04 -2.17 11.59
CA PHE A 38 -4.19 -2.77 10.58
C PHE A 38 -4.32 -4.29 10.57
N ARG A 39 -4.20 -4.95 11.73
CA ARG A 39 -4.28 -6.41 11.84
C ARG A 39 -5.61 -6.98 11.34
N GLU A 40 -6.73 -6.38 11.77
CA GLU A 40 -8.06 -6.88 11.44
C GLU A 40 -8.46 -6.63 9.98
N VAL A 41 -8.00 -5.52 9.37
CA VAL A 41 -8.42 -5.13 8.01
C VAL A 41 -7.36 -5.50 6.96
N LEU A 42 -6.13 -5.01 7.12
CA LEU A 42 -5.04 -5.08 6.13
C LEU A 42 -3.98 -6.13 6.47
N GLY A 43 -4.06 -6.78 7.63
CA GLY A 43 -3.10 -7.77 8.07
C GLY A 43 -3.13 -9.02 7.20
N VAL A 44 -2.13 -9.88 7.36
CA VAL A 44 -2.00 -11.15 6.62
C VAL A 44 -3.21 -12.09 6.78
N THR A 45 -3.94 -11.99 7.90
CA THR A 45 -5.20 -12.68 8.18
C THR A 45 -6.40 -11.74 8.23
N GLY A 46 -6.22 -10.50 7.76
CA GLY A 46 -7.21 -9.44 7.80
C GLY A 46 -8.32 -9.64 6.79
N LEU A 47 -9.35 -8.83 6.93
CA LEU A 47 -10.55 -8.86 6.10
C LEU A 47 -10.23 -8.82 4.60
N VAL A 48 -9.27 -7.99 4.18
CA VAL A 48 -8.88 -7.87 2.77
C VAL A 48 -8.33 -9.19 2.21
N HIS A 49 -7.43 -9.85 2.93
CA HIS A 49 -6.83 -11.12 2.50
C HIS A 49 -7.81 -12.30 2.57
N ARG A 50 -8.84 -12.21 3.41
CA ARG A 50 -9.91 -13.22 3.49
C ARG A 50 -10.92 -13.09 2.36
N THR A 51 -11.17 -11.86 1.89
CA THR A 51 -12.10 -11.58 0.79
C THR A 51 -11.44 -11.80 -0.57
N PHE A 52 -10.21 -11.31 -0.75
CA PHE A 52 -9.46 -11.41 -2.00
C PHE A 52 -8.30 -12.38 -1.84
N VAL A 53 -8.57 -13.65 -2.10
CA VAL A 53 -7.58 -14.75 -1.99
C VAL A 53 -6.64 -14.74 -3.19
N ASP A 54 -7.15 -14.34 -4.36
CA ASP A 54 -6.32 -14.26 -5.57
C ASP A 54 -5.44 -13.00 -5.57
N SER A 55 -4.19 -13.19 -5.98
CA SER A 55 -3.20 -12.11 -6.02
C SER A 55 -3.57 -11.00 -7.00
N ARG A 56 -4.30 -11.30 -8.08
CA ARG A 56 -4.73 -10.28 -9.06
C ARG A 56 -5.92 -9.50 -8.54
N GLU A 57 -6.86 -10.15 -7.86
CA GLU A 57 -7.97 -9.47 -7.18
C GLU A 57 -7.48 -8.54 -6.08
N LEU A 58 -6.50 -8.99 -5.29
CA LEU A 58 -5.87 -8.15 -4.29
C LEU A 58 -5.17 -6.93 -4.91
N ALA A 59 -4.42 -7.13 -5.99
CA ALA A 59 -3.77 -6.03 -6.72
C ALA A 59 -4.81 -5.07 -7.34
N ALA A 60 -5.93 -5.58 -7.84
CA ALA A 60 -7.04 -4.77 -8.32
C ALA A 60 -7.65 -3.95 -7.19
N PHE A 61 -7.93 -4.58 -6.04
CA PHE A 61 -8.51 -3.91 -4.86
C PHE A 61 -7.61 -2.79 -4.35
N GLN A 62 -6.29 -2.99 -4.36
CA GLN A 62 -5.33 -1.95 -3.95
C GLN A 62 -5.40 -0.66 -4.79
N ARG A 63 -5.96 -0.73 -6.01
CA ARG A 63 -6.15 0.41 -6.91
C ARG A 63 -7.52 1.08 -6.76
N THR A 64 -8.45 0.46 -6.06
CA THR A 64 -9.82 0.97 -5.95
C THR A 64 -9.91 2.15 -4.97
N PRO A 65 -10.90 3.05 -5.12
CA PRO A 65 -11.11 4.15 -4.17
C PRO A 65 -11.38 3.66 -2.74
N GLU A 66 -12.01 2.50 -2.57
CA GLU A 66 -12.28 1.87 -1.27
C GLU A 66 -10.98 1.59 -0.51
N CYS A 67 -9.98 1.03 -1.17
CA CYS A 67 -8.69 0.77 -0.55
C CYS A 67 -7.96 2.07 -0.18
N ARG A 68 -8.07 3.11 -1.01
CA ARG A 68 -7.50 4.44 -0.72
C ARG A 68 -8.14 5.06 0.52
N GLU A 69 -9.46 4.96 0.65
CA GLU A 69 -10.20 5.38 1.84
C GLU A 69 -9.74 4.62 3.09
N ILE A 70 -9.60 3.29 3.01
CA ILE A 70 -9.11 2.46 4.13
C ILE A 70 -7.69 2.87 4.56
N ARG A 71 -6.79 3.13 3.61
CA ARG A 71 -5.43 3.62 3.91
C ARG A 71 -5.46 5.02 4.53
N SER A 72 -6.37 5.90 4.09
CA SER A 72 -6.59 7.21 4.71
C SER A 72 -7.08 7.08 6.16
N MET A 73 -8.03 6.17 6.43
CA MET A 73 -8.47 5.86 7.80
C MET A 73 -7.31 5.38 8.68
N LEU A 74 -6.47 4.46 8.17
CA LEU A 74 -5.28 4.00 8.86
C LEU A 74 -4.30 5.15 9.16
N HIS A 75 -4.05 6.02 8.17
CA HIS A 75 -3.19 7.19 8.35
C HIS A 75 -3.73 8.11 9.45
N GLN A 76 -5.04 8.38 9.47
CA GLN A 76 -5.67 9.15 10.54
C GLN A 76 -5.50 8.51 11.92
N LEU A 77 -5.60 7.18 12.03
CA LEU A 77 -5.34 6.47 13.29
C LEU A 77 -3.87 6.56 13.71
N ARG A 78 -2.91 6.51 12.77
CA ARG A 78 -1.47 6.65 13.07
C ARG A 78 -1.11 8.04 13.58
N THR A 79 -1.76 9.08 13.07
CA THR A 79 -1.53 10.47 13.50
C THR A 79 -2.09 10.76 14.89
N ARG A 80 -3.10 10.00 15.33
CA ARG A 80 -3.62 10.07 16.70
C ARG A 80 -2.60 9.44 17.64
N ARG A 81 -1.79 10.29 18.29
CA ARG A 81 -0.80 9.87 19.30
C ARG A 81 -1.50 9.13 20.45
N ARG A 82 -1.36 7.80 20.46
CA ARG A 82 -1.44 6.98 21.67
C ARG A 82 -0.08 6.31 21.86
N ASP A 83 0.53 6.55 23.01
CA ASP A 83 1.84 6.02 23.37
C ASP A 83 1.78 4.59 23.92
N THR A 84 0.57 4.07 24.15
CA THR A 84 0.32 2.71 24.60
C THR A 84 -0.25 1.89 23.45
N TYR A 85 0.58 1.01 22.88
CA TYR A 85 0.14 -0.03 21.97
C TYR A 85 -0.18 -1.28 22.79
N ASP A 86 -1.43 -1.76 22.74
CA ASP A 86 -1.84 -3.04 23.35
C ASP A 86 -1.43 -4.24 22.47
N GLU A 87 -0.33 -4.10 21.72
CA GLU A 87 0.17 -5.09 20.77
C GLU A 87 1.63 -5.44 21.09
N PRO A 88 1.99 -6.74 21.14
CA PRO A 88 3.35 -7.16 21.45
C PRO A 88 4.36 -6.57 20.45
N MET A 89 5.32 -5.79 20.98
CA MET A 89 6.39 -5.22 20.17
C MET A 89 7.48 -6.26 19.91
N HIS A 90 7.88 -6.42 18.66
CA HIS A 90 8.97 -7.29 18.24
C HIS A 90 10.21 -6.48 17.88
N MET A 91 11.39 -6.97 18.27
CA MET A 91 12.66 -6.34 17.90
C MET A 91 13.08 -6.76 16.48
N ILE A 92 13.42 -5.80 15.64
CA ILE A 92 14.00 -6.04 14.31
C ILE A 92 15.44 -5.51 14.33
N THR A 93 16.42 -6.37 14.03
CA THR A 93 17.81 -5.96 13.90
C THR A 93 18.12 -5.60 12.45
N VAL A 94 18.45 -4.33 12.19
CA VAL A 94 18.81 -3.84 10.86
C VAL A 94 20.31 -3.58 10.77
N ARG A 95 20.97 -4.10 9.74
CA ARG A 95 22.37 -3.77 9.44
C ARG A 95 22.43 -2.52 8.56
N LEU A 96 23.08 -1.46 9.06
CA LEU A 96 23.21 -0.19 8.34
C LEU A 96 24.69 0.16 8.15
N PRO A 97 25.08 0.75 7.00
CA PRO A 97 26.39 1.36 6.84
C PRO A 97 26.64 2.42 7.91
N LYS A 98 27.89 2.54 8.39
CA LYS A 98 28.26 3.47 9.46
C LYS A 98 27.85 4.92 9.18
N SER A 99 28.06 5.39 7.95
CA SER A 99 27.68 6.74 7.51
C SER A 99 26.18 6.98 7.60
N LEU A 100 25.36 6.02 7.20
CA LEU A 100 23.90 6.11 7.28
C LEU A 100 23.42 6.12 8.74
N HIS A 101 24.00 5.27 9.59
CA HIS A 101 23.69 5.28 11.02
C HIS A 101 24.01 6.63 11.67
N GLN A 102 25.17 7.23 11.35
CA GLN A 102 25.56 8.54 11.85
C GLN A 102 24.62 9.65 11.37
N ALA A 103 24.20 9.60 10.10
CA ALA A 103 23.22 10.55 9.56
C ALA A 103 21.87 10.47 10.29
N LEU A 104 21.36 9.25 10.51
CA LEU A 104 20.12 9.04 11.27
C LEU A 104 20.23 9.51 12.72
N GLN A 105 21.39 9.31 13.35
CA GLN A 105 21.64 9.78 14.71
C GLN A 105 21.62 11.32 14.80
N ALA A 106 22.27 12.00 13.85
CA ALA A 106 22.30 13.46 13.79
C ALA A 106 20.90 14.04 13.55
N GLU A 107 20.13 13.43 12.65
CA GLU A 107 18.74 13.84 12.36
C GLU A 107 17.83 13.62 13.58
N ALA A 108 17.95 12.48 14.27
CA ALA A 108 17.19 12.21 15.48
C ALA A 108 17.48 13.23 16.58
N HIS A 109 18.74 13.63 16.73
CA HIS A 109 19.16 14.67 17.67
C HIS A 109 18.57 16.04 17.30
N LEU A 110 18.61 16.41 16.02
CA LEU A 110 18.02 17.67 15.53
C LEU A 110 16.51 17.75 15.79
N HIS A 111 15.80 16.64 15.58
CA HIS A 111 14.36 16.55 15.80
C HIS A 111 13.97 16.22 17.25
N GLN A 112 14.94 16.06 18.16
CA GLN A 112 14.72 15.70 19.58
C GLN A 112 13.87 14.44 19.77
N VAL A 113 14.06 13.43 18.93
CA VAL A 113 13.37 12.13 19.02
C VAL A 113 14.38 11.00 19.16
N SER A 114 13.94 9.84 19.67
CA SER A 114 14.80 8.65 19.69
C SER A 114 15.05 8.15 18.27
N MET A 115 16.21 7.49 18.05
CA MET A 115 16.50 6.86 16.76
C MET A 115 15.41 5.86 16.36
N ASN A 116 14.89 5.07 17.30
CA ASN A 116 13.81 4.13 17.02
C ASN A 116 12.55 4.86 16.51
N ARG A 117 12.18 5.98 17.14
CA ARG A 117 11.02 6.78 16.71
C ARG A 117 11.22 7.34 15.30
N LEU A 118 12.41 7.89 15.01
CA LEU A 118 12.74 8.40 13.67
C LEU A 118 12.71 7.29 12.61
N CYS A 119 13.34 6.16 12.89
CA CYS A 119 13.38 5.02 11.98
C CYS A 119 11.99 4.46 11.68
N ILE A 120 11.15 4.26 12.71
CA ILE A 120 9.77 3.80 12.52
C ILE A 120 8.98 4.81 11.67
N THR A 121 9.08 6.11 11.94
CA THR A 121 8.40 7.13 11.13
C THR A 121 8.84 7.11 9.67
N LYS A 122 10.15 7.02 9.40
CA LYS A 122 10.66 6.93 8.02
C LYS A 122 10.22 5.64 7.32
N LEU A 123 10.22 4.50 8.01
CA LEU A 123 9.73 3.23 7.45
C LEU A 123 8.26 3.32 7.06
N LEU A 124 7.42 3.90 7.93
CA LEU A 124 6.00 4.10 7.65
C LEU A 124 5.78 5.03 6.44
N GLN A 125 6.54 6.12 6.33
CA GLN A 125 6.48 7.02 5.17
C GLN A 125 6.83 6.30 3.86
N VAL A 126 7.87 5.47 3.88
CA VAL A 126 8.28 4.69 2.70
C VAL A 126 7.22 3.66 2.32
N VAL A 127 6.60 2.98 3.28
CA VAL A 127 5.49 2.04 3.01
C VAL A 127 4.30 2.78 2.39
N ASP A 128 3.96 3.94 2.93
CA ASP A 128 2.87 4.76 2.39
C ASP A 128 3.19 5.22 0.94
N LEU A 129 4.46 5.48 0.61
CA LEU A 129 4.89 5.79 -0.76
C LEU A 129 4.85 4.58 -1.69
N ILE A 130 5.42 3.44 -1.28
CA ILE A 130 5.48 2.20 -2.09
C ILE A 130 4.06 1.77 -2.49
N THR A 131 3.15 1.74 -1.51
CA THR A 131 1.75 1.35 -1.72
C THR A 131 0.99 2.30 -2.66
N VAL A 132 1.42 3.57 -2.78
CA VAL A 132 0.89 4.52 -3.76
C VAL A 132 1.49 4.31 -5.14
N THR A 133 2.80 4.06 -5.26
CA THR A 133 3.47 3.82 -6.55
C THR A 133 3.08 2.51 -7.22
N GLU A 134 2.79 1.45 -6.47
CA GLU A 134 2.25 0.21 -7.05
C GLU A 134 0.87 0.44 -7.71
N ALA A 135 0.10 1.41 -7.19
CA ALA A 135 -1.17 1.81 -7.79
C ALA A 135 -1.01 2.64 -9.08
N THR A 136 0.15 3.23 -9.37
CA THR A 136 0.37 4.02 -10.60
C THR A 136 1.18 3.29 -11.67
N ALA A 137 2.00 2.30 -11.28
CA ALA A 137 2.83 1.55 -12.23
C ALA A 137 2.03 0.67 -13.23
N GLY A 138 0.80 0.26 -12.88
CA GLY A 138 -0.06 -0.54 -13.76
C GLY A 138 -0.69 0.21 -14.95
N GLU A 139 -0.50 1.52 -15.08
CA GLU A 139 -1.08 2.34 -16.16
C GLU A 139 -0.13 2.65 -17.32
N SER A 140 1.17 2.32 -17.22
CA SER A 140 2.17 2.77 -18.21
C SER A 140 2.60 1.74 -19.27
N GLU A 141 2.10 0.49 -19.26
CA GLU A 141 2.49 -0.52 -20.27
C GLU A 141 1.43 -0.82 -21.36
N ALA A 142 0.25 -0.19 -21.31
CA ALA A 142 -0.83 -0.45 -22.27
C ALA A 142 -1.20 0.79 -23.08
N GLY A 143 -0.27 1.32 -23.90
CA GLY A 143 -0.66 2.41 -24.81
C GLY A 143 0.44 3.20 -25.51
N ALA A 144 1.32 2.55 -26.28
CA ALA A 144 2.06 3.26 -27.33
C ALA A 144 2.35 2.31 -28.50
N ALA A 145 1.39 2.21 -29.42
CA ALA A 145 1.50 1.45 -30.66
C ALA A 145 2.65 1.95 -31.55
N PRO A 146 3.28 1.06 -32.35
CA PRO A 146 4.39 1.41 -33.22
C PRO A 146 3.93 2.28 -34.39
N MET A 147 4.62 3.41 -34.61
CA MET A 147 4.41 4.30 -35.75
C MET A 147 4.61 3.58 -37.09
N PRO A 148 3.83 3.92 -38.14
CA PRO A 148 3.92 3.26 -39.43
C PRO A 148 5.16 3.70 -40.23
N ARG A 149 5.82 2.68 -40.76
CA ARG A 149 7.01 2.75 -41.61
C ARG A 149 6.62 3.21 -43.01
N ASN A 150 6.86 4.47 -43.35
CA ASN A 150 6.60 4.96 -44.71
C ASN A 150 7.75 4.58 -45.65
N ARG A 151 7.47 3.77 -46.68
CA ARG A 151 8.41 3.34 -47.71
C ARG A 151 7.75 3.50 -49.08
N LYS A 152 8.23 4.47 -49.86
CA LYS A 152 8.31 4.52 -51.34
C LYS A 152 8.62 5.97 -51.76
N LYS A 153 9.39 6.30 -52.80
CA LYS A 153 10.35 5.63 -53.69
C LYS A 153 10.74 6.72 -54.72
N ARG A 154 12.02 6.73 -55.16
CA ARG A 154 12.53 7.29 -56.45
C ARG A 154 12.40 8.82 -56.61
N GLY A 155 13.43 9.58 -56.94
CA GLY A 155 14.50 9.31 -57.91
C GLY A 155 14.22 10.15 -59.16
N SER A 156 14.83 11.32 -59.26
CA SER A 156 15.54 11.84 -60.44
C SER A 156 16.20 13.17 -60.10
#